data_AF-A0A2V6LWG1-F1
#
_entry.id   AF-A0A2V6LWG1-F1
#
_cell.length_a   1.000
_cell.length_b   1.000
_cell.length_c   1.000
_cell.angle_alpha   90.00
_cell.angle_beta   90.00
_cell.angle_gamma   90.00
#
_symmetry.space_group_name_H-M   'P 1'
#
loop_
_entity.id
_entity.type
_entity.pdbx_description
1 polymer ?
#
loop_
_entity_poly.entity_id
_entity_poly.type
_entity_poly.pdbx_seq_one_letter_code
_entity_poly.pdbx_strand_id
1 'polypeptide(L)'
;MLHLAGITPARPLTLAEAKPKIVEALKARKERELLTTRAANVAHDLGEALKAGDTLAKAAQKLNLKLEKLPSFSLADELQPKASSAPETIPDLPMIKNAVADLHANEVADPIPTSDGAVVAVVEKRDPPDPAQAGANRASLDERILRGKRAMMFSEWLQERRRFAGVQATAPS
;
A
#
# COMPACT_ATOMS: atom_id res chain seq x y z
N MET A 1 32.32 -5.85 -11.22
CA MET A 1 33.64 -5.32 -10.78
C MET A 1 33.45 -3.84 -10.50
N LEU A 2 33.05 -3.49 -9.28
CA LEU A 2 33.04 -2.12 -8.78
C LEU A 2 34.43 -1.76 -8.25
N HIS A 3 35.05 -0.73 -8.83
CA HIS A 3 36.31 -0.18 -8.34
C HIS A 3 36.02 1.06 -7.48
N LEU A 4 36.51 1.04 -6.23
CA LEU A 4 36.40 2.17 -5.31
C LEU A 4 37.29 3.33 -5.81
N ALA A 5 36.66 4.32 -6.44
CA ALA A 5 37.37 5.49 -7.00
C ALA A 5 37.86 6.49 -5.94
N GLY A 6 37.41 6.38 -4.69
CA GLY A 6 37.85 7.22 -3.59
C GLY A 6 36.91 7.16 -2.39
N ILE A 7 37.45 7.47 -1.20
CA ILE A 7 36.71 7.53 0.06
C ILE A 7 36.60 9.00 0.46
N THR A 8 35.40 9.56 0.39
CA THR A 8 35.11 10.87 0.97
C THR A 8 34.80 10.69 2.46
N PRO A 9 35.65 11.17 3.39
CA PRO A 9 35.36 11.03 4.81
C PRO A 9 34.08 11.80 5.14
N ALA A 10 33.16 11.16 5.87
CA ALA A 10 31.91 11.78 6.30
C ALA A 10 32.22 13.00 7.17
N ARG A 11 32.11 14.20 6.60
CA ARG A 11 32.31 15.45 7.34
C ARG A 11 31.16 15.60 8.34
N PRO A 12 31.42 15.65 9.66
CA PRO A 12 30.38 15.90 10.63
C PRO A 12 29.78 17.28 10.37
N LEU A 13 28.45 17.35 10.27
CA LEU A 13 27.73 18.59 10.05
C LEU A 13 28.02 19.56 11.20
N THR A 14 28.37 20.81 10.89
CA THR A 14 28.62 21.80 11.94
C THR A 14 27.32 22.19 12.63
N LEU A 15 27.38 22.62 13.90
CA LEU A 15 26.18 23.03 14.67
C LEU A 15 25.37 24.12 13.96
N ALA A 16 26.01 24.98 13.16
CA ALA A 16 25.34 26.02 12.39
C ALA A 16 24.48 25.45 11.23
N GLU A 17 24.92 24.37 10.58
CA GLU A 17 24.21 23.69 9.49
C GLU A 17 23.21 22.65 10.02
N ALA A 18 23.46 22.09 11.20
CA ALA A 18 22.60 21.09 11.83
C ALA A 18 21.36 21.72 12.47
N LYS A 19 21.48 22.90 13.10
CA LYS A 19 20.34 23.60 13.72
C LYS A 19 19.13 23.78 12.80
N PRO A 20 19.24 24.33 11.57
CA PRO A 20 18.09 24.46 10.68
C PRO A 20 17.50 23.10 10.29
N LYS A 21 18.33 22.09 10.01
CA LYS A 21 17.87 20.74 9.67
C LYS A 21 17.15 20.04 10.81
N ILE A 22 17.61 20.22 12.06
CA ILE A 22 16.94 19.67 13.24
C ILE A 22 15.60 20.36 13.46
N VAL A 23 15.52 21.68 13.28
CA VAL A 23 14.26 22.42 13.39
C VAL A 23 13.27 21.99 12.31
N GLU A 24 13.71 21.81 11.06
CA GLU A 24 12.87 21.29 9.98
C GLU A 24 12.42 19.84 10.27
N ALA A 25 13.33 18.97 10.71
CA ALA A 25 12.99 17.60 11.06
C ALA A 25 12.00 17.52 12.24
N LEU A 26 12.12 18.41 13.24
CA LEU A 26 11.19 18.50 14.36
C LEU A 26 9.83 19.03 13.93
N LYS A 27 9.78 20.02 13.03
CA LYS A 27 8.53 20.53 12.46
C LYS A 27 7.83 19.44 11.67
N ALA A 28 8.54 18.78 10.74
CA ALA A 28 8.01 17.68 9.94
C ALA A 28 7.50 16.52 10.82
N ARG A 29 8.23 16.19 11.90
CA ARG A 29 7.77 15.19 12.87
C ARG A 29 6.48 15.60 13.56
N LYS A 30 6.40 16.83 14.05
CA LYS A 30 5.23 17.33 14.79
C LYS A 30 4.01 17.49 13.89
N GLU A 31 4.22 17.90 12.65
CA GLU A 31 3.18 17.91 11.61
C GLU A 31 2.65 16.51 11.36
N ARG A 32 3.54 15.51 11.21
CA ARG A 32 3.14 14.12 11.02
C ARG A 32 2.38 13.55 12.22
N GLU A 33 2.84 13.81 13.44
CA GLU A 33 2.15 13.40 14.68
C GLU A 33 0.74 14.04 14.77
N LEU A 34 0.63 15.35 14.51
CA LEU A 34 -0.66 16.04 14.50
C LEU A 34 -1.60 15.52 13.41
N LEU A 35 -1.08 15.25 12.21
CA LEU A 35 -1.84 14.68 11.11
C LEU A 35 -2.36 13.29 11.47
N THR A 36 -1.52 12.41 12.00
CA THR A 36 -1.94 11.06 12.42
C THR A 36 -3.01 11.10 13.51
N THR A 37 -2.85 11.98 14.50
CA THR A 37 -3.81 12.11 15.61
C THR A 37 -5.15 12.66 15.10
N ARG A 38 -5.12 13.70 14.25
CA ARG A 38 -6.35 14.25 13.67
C ARG A 38 -7.04 13.23 12.77
N ALA A 39 -6.29 12.51 11.96
CA ALA A 39 -6.85 11.49 11.07
C ALA A 39 -7.52 10.36 11.86
N ALA A 40 -6.90 9.92 12.97
CA ALA A 40 -7.49 8.92 13.87
C ALA A 40 -8.80 9.42 14.51
N ASN A 41 -8.82 10.66 14.99
CA ASN A 41 -10.04 11.27 15.55
C ASN A 41 -11.14 11.39 14.48
N VAL A 42 -10.79 11.80 13.26
CA VAL A 42 -11.74 11.88 12.14
C VAL A 42 -12.30 10.50 11.79
N ALA A 43 -11.47 9.46 11.72
CA ALA A 43 -11.94 8.10 11.46
C ALA A 43 -12.88 7.60 12.57
N HIS A 44 -12.57 7.92 13.83
CA HIS A 44 -13.43 7.59 14.97
C HIS A 44 -14.78 8.31 14.89
N ASP A 45 -14.78 9.63 14.73
CA ASP A 45 -16.00 10.45 14.67
C ASP A 45 -16.88 10.07 13.48
N LEU A 46 -16.25 9.74 12.34
CA LEU A 46 -16.95 9.30 11.13
C LEU A 46 -17.55 7.89 11.32
N GLY A 47 -16.84 6.99 11.99
CA GLY A 47 -17.35 5.67 12.36
C GLY A 47 -18.54 5.74 13.30
N GLU A 48 -18.49 6.59 14.32
CA GLU A 48 -19.60 6.80 15.25
C GLU A 48 -20.81 7.45 14.57
N ALA A 49 -20.61 8.41 13.66
CA ALA A 49 -21.69 9.00 12.87
C ALA A 49 -22.37 7.96 11.95
N LEU A 50 -21.60 7.09 11.30
CA LEU A 50 -22.15 6.03 10.45
C LEU A 50 -22.90 4.96 11.26
N LYS A 51 -22.39 4.58 12.44
CA LYS A 51 -23.13 3.71 13.38
C LYS A 51 -24.42 4.34 13.88
N ALA A 52 -24.42 5.67 14.07
CA ALA A 52 -25.60 6.43 14.45
C ALA A 52 -26.64 6.56 13.31
N GLY A 53 -26.34 6.06 12.12
CA GLY A 53 -27.24 6.08 10.96
C GLY A 53 -27.20 7.37 10.15
N ASP A 54 -26.23 8.27 10.39
CA ASP A 54 -26.00 9.42 9.52
C ASP A 54 -25.46 8.95 8.15
N THR A 55 -25.81 9.68 7.09
CA THR A 55 -25.25 9.38 5.77
C THR A 55 -23.81 9.85 5.68
N LEU A 56 -22.97 9.09 4.97
CA LEU A 56 -21.54 9.36 4.76
C LEU A 56 -21.28 10.79 4.25
N ALA A 57 -22.17 11.31 3.40
CA ALA A 57 -22.14 12.69 2.92
C ALA A 57 -22.39 13.73 4.02
N LYS A 58 -23.33 13.46 4.95
CA LYS A 58 -23.60 14.36 6.09
C LYS A 58 -22.46 14.34 7.11
N ALA A 59 -21.89 13.17 7.40
CA ALA A 59 -20.74 13.03 8.30
C ALA A 59 -19.50 13.72 7.73
N ALA A 60 -19.22 13.53 6.44
CA ALA A 60 -18.12 14.20 5.74
C ALA A 60 -18.30 15.74 5.70
N GLN A 61 -19.52 16.24 5.49
CA GLN A 61 -19.81 17.68 5.54
C GLN A 61 -19.64 18.26 6.95
N LYS A 62 -20.08 17.57 8.00
CA LYS A 62 -19.87 18.00 9.41
C LYS A 62 -18.38 18.13 9.75
N LEU A 63 -17.54 17.27 9.17
CA LEU A 63 -16.10 17.22 9.41
C LEU A 63 -15.29 18.02 8.36
N ASN A 64 -15.93 18.75 7.44
CA ASN A 64 -15.31 19.48 6.33
C ASN A 64 -14.31 18.63 5.50
N LEU A 65 -14.63 17.34 5.28
CA LEU A 65 -13.76 16.42 4.53
C LEU A 65 -14.07 16.47 3.03
N LYS A 66 -13.04 16.36 2.21
CA LYS A 66 -13.17 16.17 0.76
C LYS A 66 -13.59 14.73 0.50
N LEU A 67 -14.82 14.55 0.01
CA LEU A 67 -15.34 13.24 -0.35
C LEU A 67 -14.93 12.92 -1.79
N GLU A 68 -13.94 12.05 -1.95
CA GLU A 68 -13.60 11.46 -3.25
C GLU A 68 -14.31 10.12 -3.37
N LYS A 69 -15.29 10.04 -4.29
CA LYS A 69 -16.00 8.79 -4.56
C LYS A 69 -15.15 7.94 -5.49
N LEU A 70 -14.60 6.87 -4.95
CA LEU A 70 -13.87 5.87 -5.74
C LEU A 70 -14.87 5.10 -6.61
N PRO A 71 -14.52 4.81 -7.89
CA PRO A 71 -15.30 3.91 -8.72
C PRO A 71 -15.30 2.51 -8.11
N SER A 72 -16.35 1.73 -8.35
CA SER A 72 -16.42 0.33 -7.92
C SER A 72 -15.20 -0.43 -8.46
N PHE A 73 -14.50 -1.12 -7.57
CA PHE A 73 -13.34 -1.94 -7.91
C PHE A 73 -13.49 -3.35 -7.34
N SER A 74 -12.90 -4.34 -8.00
CA SER A 74 -12.77 -5.69 -7.46
C SER A 74 -11.32 -5.93 -7.03
N LEU A 75 -11.11 -6.64 -5.92
CA LEU A 75 -9.76 -7.12 -5.56
C LEU A 75 -9.23 -8.13 -6.59
N ALA A 76 -10.13 -8.81 -7.31
CA ALA A 76 -9.76 -9.76 -8.34
C ALA A 76 -9.29 -9.11 -9.65
N ASP A 77 -9.55 -7.82 -9.83
CA ASP A 77 -9.05 -7.07 -10.99
C ASP A 77 -7.52 -7.04 -11.01
N GLU A 78 -6.87 -7.05 -9.85
CA GLU A 78 -5.40 -7.13 -9.73
C GLU A 78 -4.83 -8.52 -10.07
N LEU A 79 -5.69 -9.52 -10.17
CA LEU A 79 -5.26 -10.87 -10.54
C LEU A 79 -5.05 -11.02 -12.04
N GLN A 80 -5.62 -10.13 -12.84
CA GLN A 80 -5.48 -10.13 -14.30
C GLN A 80 -4.19 -9.40 -14.72
N PRO A 81 -3.31 -10.01 -15.55
CA PRO A 81 -2.02 -9.42 -15.90
C PRO A 81 -2.04 -8.15 -16.77
N LYS A 82 -3.21 -7.59 -17.10
CA LYS A 82 -3.46 -6.32 -17.83
C LYS A 82 -4.93 -6.33 -18.28
N ALA A 83 -5.82 -5.59 -17.63
CA ALA A 83 -7.13 -5.19 -18.20
C ALA A 83 -8.00 -4.29 -17.30
N SER A 84 -7.57 -3.91 -16.10
CA SER A 84 -8.40 -3.04 -15.28
C SER A 84 -8.18 -1.59 -15.72
N SER A 85 -9.08 -1.11 -16.56
CA SER A 85 -9.23 0.31 -16.94
C SER A 85 -9.67 1.21 -15.76
N ALA A 86 -9.27 0.87 -14.54
CA ALA A 86 -9.38 1.78 -13.41
C ALA A 86 -8.29 2.84 -13.58
N PRO A 87 -8.57 4.13 -13.33
CA PRO A 87 -7.56 5.15 -13.43
C PRO A 87 -6.41 4.78 -12.48
N GLU A 88 -5.23 4.48 -13.03
CA GLU A 88 -3.95 4.42 -12.30
C GLU A 88 -3.58 5.78 -11.66
N THR A 89 -4.47 6.77 -11.76
CA THR A 89 -4.28 8.16 -11.39
C THR A 89 -4.58 8.47 -9.93
N ILE A 90 -5.00 7.50 -9.10
CA ILE A 90 -5.21 7.73 -7.67
C ILE A 90 -3.98 7.18 -6.93
N PRO A 91 -3.11 8.07 -6.38
CA PRO A 91 -2.03 7.65 -5.50
C PRO A 91 -2.57 6.74 -4.39
N ASP A 92 -1.81 5.71 -4.03
CA ASP A 92 -2.10 4.82 -2.90
C ASP A 92 -3.33 3.91 -3.02
N LEU A 93 -3.98 3.82 -4.21
CA LEU A 93 -5.04 2.85 -4.52
C LEU A 93 -4.80 1.41 -4.00
N PRO A 94 -3.61 0.78 -4.19
CA PRO A 94 -3.37 -0.57 -3.67
C PRO A 94 -3.36 -0.62 -2.14
N MET A 95 -2.92 0.44 -1.45
CA MET A 95 -2.98 0.50 0.01
C MET A 95 -4.42 0.66 0.49
N ILE A 96 -5.21 1.49 -0.18
CA ILE A 96 -6.65 1.69 0.11
C ILE A 96 -7.42 0.38 -0.07
N LYS A 97 -7.19 -0.33 -1.19
CA LYS A 97 -7.81 -1.63 -1.47
C LYS A 97 -7.54 -2.66 -0.38
N ASN A 98 -6.30 -2.75 0.10
CA ASN A 98 -5.94 -3.66 1.18
C ASN A 98 -6.59 -3.26 2.51
N ALA A 99 -6.59 -1.97 2.85
CA ALA A 99 -7.20 -1.48 4.08
C ALA A 99 -8.71 -1.73 4.15
N VAL A 100 -9.40 -1.73 3.00
CA VAL A 100 -10.84 -2.02 2.93
C VAL A 100 -11.21 -3.47 2.64
N ALA A 101 -10.21 -4.34 2.40
CA ALA A 101 -10.41 -5.74 2.04
C ALA A 101 -11.04 -6.58 3.16
N ASP A 102 -10.90 -6.18 4.41
CA ASP A 102 -11.50 -6.86 5.57
C ASP A 102 -12.71 -6.13 6.15
N LEU A 103 -13.01 -4.91 5.69
CA LEU A 103 -14.09 -4.06 6.21
C LEU A 103 -15.46 -4.44 5.68
N HIS A 104 -16.46 -4.44 6.56
CA HIS A 104 -17.87 -4.63 6.25
C HIS A 104 -18.52 -3.36 5.66
N ALA A 105 -19.74 -3.49 5.11
CA ALA A 105 -20.48 -2.34 4.60
C ALA A 105 -20.76 -1.33 5.74
N ASN A 106 -20.56 -0.05 5.44
CA ASN A 106 -20.57 1.10 6.36
C ASN A 106 -19.46 1.10 7.43
N GLU A 107 -18.43 0.26 7.28
CA GLU A 107 -17.28 0.28 8.17
C GLU A 107 -16.21 1.26 7.67
N VAL A 108 -15.53 1.89 8.63
CA VAL A 108 -14.50 2.90 8.40
C VAL A 108 -13.14 2.26 8.60
N ALA A 109 -12.24 2.46 7.64
CA ALA A 109 -10.87 1.99 7.71
C ALA A 109 -10.05 2.83 8.68
N ASP A 110 -9.02 2.23 9.25
CA ASP A 110 -7.98 2.98 9.94
C ASP A 110 -7.33 4.00 8.96
N PRO A 111 -6.89 5.17 9.48
CA PRO A 111 -6.27 6.18 8.63
C PRO A 111 -5.03 5.65 7.91
N ILE A 112 -5.04 5.77 6.59
CA ILE A 112 -3.95 5.34 5.72
C ILE A 112 -3.01 6.52 5.51
N PRO A 113 -1.75 6.45 5.96
CA PRO A 113 -0.79 7.53 5.74
C PRO A 113 -0.38 7.58 4.27
N THR A 114 -0.57 8.72 3.63
CA THR A 114 -0.19 9.00 2.23
C THR A 114 0.93 10.04 2.18
N SER A 115 1.55 10.25 1.02
CA SER A 115 2.61 11.27 0.87
C SER A 115 2.12 12.70 1.15
N ASP A 116 0.85 12.96 0.88
CA ASP A 116 0.21 14.28 1.02
C ASP A 116 -0.63 14.41 2.32
N GLY A 117 -0.68 13.37 3.17
CA GLY A 117 -1.42 13.43 4.43
C GLY A 117 -1.91 12.06 4.91
N ALA A 118 -3.20 11.97 5.22
CA ALA A 118 -3.85 10.73 5.61
C ALA A 118 -5.23 10.63 4.96
N VAL A 119 -5.57 9.44 4.47
CA VAL A 119 -6.87 9.14 3.85
C VAL A 119 -7.63 8.18 4.77
N VAL A 120 -8.91 8.47 4.98
CA VAL A 120 -9.83 7.57 5.69
C VAL A 120 -10.78 6.98 4.66
N ALA A 121 -10.73 5.67 4.48
CA ALA A 121 -11.58 4.96 3.53
C ALA A 121 -12.84 4.44 4.22
N VAL A 122 -13.95 4.42 3.50
CA VAL A 122 -15.23 3.89 4.00
C VAL A 122 -15.86 3.01 2.95
N VAL A 123 -16.35 1.84 3.36
CA VAL A 123 -16.98 0.89 2.44
C VAL A 123 -18.46 1.22 2.31
N GLU A 124 -18.87 1.80 1.17
CA GLU A 124 -20.29 2.16 0.92
C GLU A 124 -21.16 0.91 0.74
N LYS A 125 -20.74 -0.04 -0.12
CA LYS A 125 -21.44 -1.30 -0.38
C LYS A 125 -20.44 -2.39 -0.75
N ARG A 126 -20.73 -3.64 -0.35
CA ARG A 126 -20.07 -4.84 -0.85
C ARG A 126 -21.05 -5.65 -1.68
N ASP A 127 -20.77 -5.77 -2.96
CA ASP A 127 -21.48 -6.69 -3.83
C ASP A 127 -20.89 -8.11 -3.67
N PRO A 128 -21.73 -9.17 -3.64
CA PRO A 128 -21.25 -10.53 -3.58
C PRO A 128 -20.40 -10.86 -4.82
N PRO A 129 -19.33 -11.66 -4.68
CA PRO A 129 -18.52 -12.08 -5.82
C PRO A 129 -19.38 -12.84 -6.83
N ASP A 130 -19.31 -12.45 -8.11
CA ASP A 130 -19.95 -13.21 -9.20
C ASP A 130 -19.36 -14.64 -9.24
N PRO A 131 -20.18 -15.70 -9.09
CA PRO A 131 -19.69 -17.07 -9.05
C PRO A 131 -18.92 -17.48 -10.33
N ALA A 132 -19.26 -16.92 -11.49
CA ALA A 132 -18.54 -17.19 -12.73
C ALA A 132 -17.12 -16.58 -12.71
N GLN A 133 -16.99 -15.36 -12.22
CA GLN A 133 -15.70 -14.70 -12.04
C GLN A 133 -14.89 -15.36 -10.91
N ALA A 134 -15.52 -15.78 -9.82
CA ALA A 134 -14.86 -16.46 -8.72
C ALA A 134 -14.18 -17.77 -9.17
N GLY A 135 -14.84 -18.56 -10.02
CA GLY A 135 -14.26 -19.77 -10.62
C GLY A 135 -13.05 -19.45 -11.51
N ALA A 136 -13.17 -18.46 -12.39
CA ALA A 136 -12.08 -18.03 -13.27
C ALA A 136 -10.87 -17.46 -12.49
N ASN A 137 -11.12 -16.68 -11.44
CA ASN A 137 -10.09 -16.10 -10.59
C ASN A 137 -9.36 -17.16 -9.76
N ARG A 138 -10.07 -18.19 -9.31
CA ARG A 138 -9.44 -19.32 -8.62
C ARG A 138 -8.51 -20.10 -9.55
N ALA A 139 -8.95 -20.38 -10.77
CA ALA A 139 -8.12 -21.05 -11.76
C ALA A 139 -6.85 -20.24 -12.11
N SER A 140 -6.98 -18.90 -12.24
CA SER A 140 -5.83 -18.04 -12.53
C SER A 140 -4.85 -17.93 -11.35
N LEU A 141 -5.36 -17.93 -10.12
CA LEU A 141 -4.55 -17.99 -8.90
C LEU A 141 -3.77 -19.31 -8.80
N ASP A 142 -4.45 -20.44 -9.02
CA ASP A 142 -3.83 -21.77 -8.96
C ASP A 142 -2.70 -21.88 -10.00
N GLU A 143 -2.93 -21.40 -11.23
CA GLU A 143 -1.90 -21.34 -12.27
C GLU A 143 -0.70 -20.45 -11.87
N ARG A 144 -0.93 -19.28 -11.29
CA ARG A 144 0.14 -18.39 -10.82
C ARG A 144 0.95 -19.03 -9.70
N ILE A 145 0.30 -19.65 -8.73
CA ILE A 145 0.96 -20.35 -7.61
C ILE A 145 1.78 -21.53 -8.15
N LEU A 146 1.20 -22.35 -9.04
CA LEU A 146 1.89 -23.47 -9.66
C LEU A 146 3.11 -23.02 -10.47
N ARG A 147 2.99 -21.92 -11.22
CA ARG A 147 4.10 -21.34 -11.98
C ARG A 147 5.21 -20.83 -11.06
N GLY A 148 4.86 -20.12 -9.99
CA GLY A 148 5.81 -19.64 -8.99
C GLY A 148 6.57 -20.78 -8.32
N LYS A 149 5.86 -21.83 -7.90
CA LYS A 149 6.48 -23.05 -7.32
C LYS A 149 7.39 -23.75 -8.31
N ARG A 150 6.97 -23.90 -9.58
CA ARG A 150 7.80 -24.49 -10.64
C ARG A 150 9.09 -23.69 -10.87
N ALA A 151 9.00 -22.36 -10.91
CA ALA A 151 10.17 -21.50 -11.05
C ALA A 151 11.14 -21.63 -9.86
N MET A 152 10.62 -21.65 -8.63
CA MET A 152 11.42 -21.86 -7.42
C MET A 152 12.11 -23.23 -7.39
N MET A 153 11.37 -24.30 -7.69
CA MET A 153 11.95 -25.64 -7.76
C MET A 153 13.01 -25.75 -8.86
N PHE A 154 12.78 -25.10 -10.01
CA PHE A 154 13.76 -25.08 -11.09
C PHE A 154 15.02 -24.29 -10.70
N SER A 155 14.91 -23.16 -10.00
CA SER A 155 16.06 -22.39 -9.55
C SER A 155 16.90 -23.16 -8.53
N GLU A 156 16.25 -23.84 -7.58
CA GLU A 156 16.94 -24.70 -6.60
C GLU A 156 17.65 -25.87 -7.27
N TRP A 157 16.94 -26.59 -8.15
CA TRP A 157 17.52 -27.68 -8.94
C TRP A 157 18.71 -27.19 -9.78
N LEU A 158 18.59 -26.04 -10.45
CA LEU A 158 19.66 -25.48 -11.27
C LEU A 158 20.87 -25.08 -10.42
N GLN A 159 20.64 -24.51 -9.24
CA GLN A 159 21.69 -24.17 -8.30
C GLN A 159 22.43 -25.41 -7.81
N GLU A 160 21.71 -26.47 -7.47
CA GLU A 160 22.28 -27.76 -7.08
C GLU A 160 23.12 -28.38 -8.21
N ARG A 161 22.60 -28.41 -9.45
CA ARG A 161 23.33 -28.92 -10.62
C ARG A 161 24.60 -28.12 -10.90
N ARG A 162 24.56 -26.79 -10.77
CA ARG A 162 25.73 -25.91 -10.90
C ARG A 162 26.79 -26.20 -9.84
N ARG A 163 26.39 -26.45 -8.59
CA ARG A 163 27.29 -26.85 -7.50
C ARG A 163 27.98 -28.18 -7.80
N PHE A 164 27.23 -29.19 -8.23
CA PHE A 164 27.79 -30.49 -8.62
C PHE A 164 28.75 -30.40 -9.81
N ALA A 165 28.47 -29.53 -10.78
CA ALA A 165 29.34 -29.30 -11.94
C ALA A 165 30.59 -28.44 -11.62
N GLY A 166 30.77 -28.01 -10.36
CA GLY A 166 31.87 -27.12 -9.97
C GLY A 166 31.76 -25.69 -10.54
N VAL A 167 30.64 -25.36 -11.18
CA VAL A 167 30.37 -24.04 -11.76
C VAL A 167 29.65 -23.20 -10.71
N GLN A 168 30.38 -22.76 -9.68
CA GLN A 168 29.86 -21.71 -8.82
C GLN A 168 29.84 -20.41 -9.62
N ALA A 169 28.67 -19.80 -9.75
CA ALA A 169 28.58 -18.43 -10.22
C ALA A 169 29.28 -17.55 -9.18
N THR A 170 30.54 -17.20 -9.43
CA THR A 170 31.20 -16.07 -8.77
C THR A 170 30.33 -14.85 -9.02
N ALA A 171 29.59 -14.43 -8.00
CA ALA A 171 28.86 -13.17 -8.06
C ALA A 171 29.87 -12.06 -8.41
N PRO A 172 29.63 -11.24 -9.45
CA PRO A 172 30.50 -10.11 -9.73
C PRO A 172 30.39 -9.11 -8.56
N SER A 173 31.52 -8.85 -7.92
CA SER A 173 31.70 -7.81 -6.91
C SER A 173 31.45 -6.41 -7.46
#